data_AF-A0A1X9YP46-F1
#
_entry.id   AF-A0A1X9YP46-F1
#
_cell.length_a   1.000
_cell.length_b   1.000
_cell.length_c   1.000
_cell.angle_alpha   90.00
_cell.angle_beta   90.00
_cell.angle_gamma   90.00
#
_symmetry.space_group_name_H-M   'P 1'
#
loop_
_entity.id
_entity.type
_entity.pdbx_description
1 polymer ?
#
loop_
_entity_poly.entity_id
_entity_poly.type
_entity_poly.pdbx_seq_one_letter_code
_entity_poly.pdbx_strand_id
1 'polypeptide(L)'
;MKNYSLLRFVKLNLYFFGMYSLLTAVWYALSGKFTAGAAGAALQEIAQDGALFALLFSLAMLLLYRRTELRLPTQAYTLQQLQQYLAAAGYLQVQAKGKEQLLLVYKPVPPRAPALAGKVFVQQTANFFVLQGPAKLLKELQGK
;
A
#
# COMPACT_ATOMS: atom_id res chain seq x y z
N MET A 1 3.30 -17.59 -10.31
CA MET A 1 2.21 -16.66 -9.89
C MET A 1 2.60 -15.17 -9.91
N LYS A 2 3.56 -14.70 -10.73
CA LYS A 2 4.01 -13.29 -10.71
C LYS A 2 3.01 -12.29 -11.33
N ASN A 3 2.12 -12.74 -12.22
CA ASN A 3 1.19 -11.87 -12.95
C ASN A 3 -0.22 -11.79 -12.34
N TYR A 4 -0.53 -12.60 -11.33
CA TYR A 4 -1.89 -12.66 -10.77
C TYR A 4 -2.27 -11.36 -10.05
N SER A 5 -1.33 -10.78 -9.30
CA SER A 5 -1.52 -9.52 -8.60
C SER A 5 -1.67 -8.32 -9.55
N LEU A 6 -0.89 -8.32 -10.65
CA LEU A 6 -0.92 -7.25 -11.64
C LEU A 6 -2.22 -7.30 -12.46
N LEU A 7 -2.68 -8.49 -12.84
CA LEU A 7 -3.96 -8.67 -13.50
C LEU A 7 -5.13 -8.22 -12.60
N ARG A 8 -5.10 -8.57 -11.30
CA ARG A 8 -6.14 -8.16 -10.34
C ARG A 8 -6.15 -6.64 -10.14
N PHE A 9 -4.97 -6.00 -10.15
CA PHE A 9 -4.82 -4.56 -10.05
C PHE A 9 -5.36 -3.82 -11.27
N VAL A 10 -5.05 -4.31 -12.49
CA VAL A 10 -5.59 -3.74 -13.73
C VAL A 10 -7.11 -3.87 -13.77
N LYS A 11 -7.65 -5.04 -13.41
CA LYS A 11 -9.10 -5.25 -13.31
C LYS A 11 -9.75 -4.27 -12.33
N LEU A 12 -9.18 -4.10 -11.14
CA LEU A 12 -9.71 -3.19 -10.13
C LEU A 12 -9.72 -1.73 -10.61
N ASN A 13 -8.65 -1.29 -11.27
CA ASN A 13 -8.60 0.04 -11.89
C ASN A 13 -9.64 0.21 -12.99
N LEU A 14 -9.83 -0.80 -13.84
CA LEU A 14 -10.81 -0.75 -14.91
C LEU A 14 -12.24 -0.68 -14.36
N TYR A 15 -12.53 -1.43 -13.29
CA TYR A 15 -13.82 -1.34 -12.60
C TYR A 15 -14.04 0.03 -11.97
N PHE A 16 -13.02 0.60 -11.33
CA PHE A 16 -13.11 1.93 -10.74
C PHE A 16 -13.34 3.00 -11.81
N PHE A 17 -12.56 2.98 -12.89
CA PHE A 17 -12.73 3.89 -14.03
C PHE A 17 -14.13 3.77 -14.64
N GLY A 18 -14.55 2.54 -14.97
CA GLY A 18 -15.86 2.29 -15.56
C GLY A 18 -17.01 2.75 -14.66
N MET A 19 -16.96 2.44 -13.36
CA MET A 19 -17.99 2.84 -12.41
C MET A 19 -18.03 4.36 -12.20
N TYR A 20 -16.86 5.00 -12.08
CA TYR A 20 -16.76 6.46 -11.98
C TYR A 20 -17.38 7.13 -13.21
N SER A 21 -16.98 6.72 -14.42
CA SER A 21 -17.50 7.30 -15.66
C SER A 21 -19.01 7.09 -15.80
N LEU A 22 -19.54 5.93 -15.41
CA LEU A 22 -20.98 5.65 -15.42
C LEU A 22 -21.74 6.56 -14.44
N LEU A 23 -21.29 6.65 -13.19
CA LEU A 23 -21.95 7.46 -12.18
C LEU A 23 -21.89 8.96 -12.53
N THR A 24 -20.76 9.43 -13.04
CA THR A 24 -20.60 10.83 -13.48
C THR A 24 -21.46 11.12 -14.71
N ALA A 25 -21.59 10.17 -15.66
CA ALA A 25 -22.50 10.31 -16.79
C ALA A 25 -23.97 10.38 -16.34
N VAL A 26 -24.39 9.53 -15.40
CA VAL A 26 -25.75 9.61 -14.82
C VAL A 26 -25.97 10.96 -14.14
N TRP A 27 -25.00 11.43 -13.36
CA TRP A 27 -25.06 12.74 -12.72
C TRP A 27 -25.15 13.89 -13.74
N TYR A 28 -24.39 13.84 -14.83
CA TYR A 28 -24.41 14.85 -15.89
C TYR A 28 -25.72 14.84 -16.68
N ALA A 29 -26.37 13.68 -16.81
CA ALA A 29 -27.71 13.56 -17.37
C ALA A 29 -28.76 14.23 -16.47
N LEU A 30 -28.69 13.98 -15.16
CA LEU A 30 -29.60 14.57 -14.18
C LEU A 30 -29.42 16.10 -14.05
N SER A 31 -28.19 16.59 -14.20
CA SER A 31 -27.87 18.03 -14.12
C SER A 31 -28.04 18.77 -15.44
N GLY A 32 -28.49 18.11 -16.51
CA GLY A 32 -28.73 18.73 -17.82
C GLY A 32 -27.45 19.13 -18.57
N LYS A 33 -26.27 18.67 -18.15
CA LYS A 33 -24.98 19.06 -18.77
C LYS A 33 -24.85 18.59 -20.23
N PHE A 34 -25.63 17.59 -20.64
CA PHE A 34 -25.63 17.06 -22.01
C PHE A 34 -26.51 17.83 -23.01
N THR A 35 -27.44 18.68 -22.56
CA THR A 35 -28.39 19.37 -23.46
C THR A 35 -27.81 20.62 -24.12
N ALA A 36 -26.67 21.12 -23.64
CA ALA A 36 -26.03 22.36 -24.13
C ALA A 36 -25.24 22.20 -25.45
N GLY A 37 -25.59 21.22 -26.31
CA GLY A 37 -24.86 20.95 -27.57
C GLY A 37 -23.41 20.47 -27.41
N ALA A 38 -22.95 20.32 -26.16
CA ALA A 38 -21.58 20.00 -25.79
C ALA A 38 -21.41 18.56 -25.30
N ALA A 39 -22.28 17.64 -25.72
CA ALA A 39 -22.25 16.24 -25.25
C ALA A 39 -20.89 15.57 -25.46
N GLY A 40 -20.19 15.88 -26.56
CA GLY A 40 -18.82 15.43 -26.81
C GLY A 40 -17.82 15.98 -25.78
N ALA A 41 -17.92 17.26 -25.43
CA ALA A 41 -17.05 17.88 -24.42
C ALA A 41 -17.32 17.33 -23.01
N ALA A 42 -18.59 17.10 -22.67
CA ALA A 42 -18.98 16.49 -21.40
C ALA A 42 -18.46 15.05 -21.27
N LEU A 43 -18.49 14.26 -22.35
CA LEU A 43 -17.89 12.92 -22.36
C LEU A 43 -16.37 12.96 -22.24
N GLN A 44 -15.73 13.94 -22.89
CA GLN A 44 -14.28 14.12 -22.81
C GLN A 44 -13.83 14.52 -21.39
N GLU A 45 -14.58 15.38 -20.72
CA GLU A 45 -14.37 15.75 -19.31
C GLU A 45 -14.49 14.51 -18.40
N ILE A 46 -15.56 13.72 -18.54
CA ILE A 46 -15.75 12.48 -17.78
C ILE A 46 -14.59 11.50 -17.99
N ALA A 47 -14.11 11.37 -19.23
CA ALA A 47 -13.00 10.48 -19.55
C ALA A 47 -11.67 10.98 -18.98
N GLN A 48 -11.41 12.29 -19.04
CA GLN A 48 -10.19 12.91 -18.48
C GLN A 48 -10.17 12.80 -16.96
N ASP A 49 -11.25 13.19 -16.29
CA ASP A 49 -11.36 13.10 -14.84
C ASP A 49 -11.28 11.64 -14.39
N GLY A 50 -11.99 10.74 -15.07
CA GLY A 50 -11.92 9.31 -14.81
C GLY A 50 -10.49 8.77 -14.91
N ALA A 51 -9.74 9.18 -15.93
CA ALA A 51 -8.35 8.77 -16.12
C ALA A 51 -7.44 9.32 -15.00
N LEU A 52 -7.64 10.58 -14.60
CA LEU A 52 -6.91 11.20 -13.50
C LEU A 52 -7.18 10.46 -12.19
N PHE A 53 -8.45 10.20 -11.86
CA PHE A 53 -8.82 9.47 -10.65
C PHE A 53 -8.33 8.03 -10.66
N ALA A 54 -8.36 7.35 -11.80
CA ALA A 54 -7.79 6.01 -11.95
C ALA A 54 -6.26 6.01 -11.75
N LEU A 55 -5.56 7.05 -12.22
CA LEU A 55 -4.12 7.21 -12.01
C LEU A 55 -3.80 7.48 -10.53
N LEU A 56 -4.56 8.36 -9.88
CA LEU A 56 -4.44 8.62 -8.44
C LEU A 56 -4.73 7.37 -7.61
N PHE A 57 -5.78 6.63 -7.94
CA PHE A 57 -6.11 5.35 -7.30
C PHE A 57 -4.98 4.33 -7.50
N SER A 58 -4.43 4.24 -8.71
CA SER A 58 -3.29 3.39 -9.02
C SER A 58 -2.06 3.73 -8.18
N LEU A 59 -1.72 5.01 -8.04
CA LEU A 59 -0.61 5.48 -7.21
C LEU A 59 -0.85 5.18 -5.73
N ALA A 60 -2.04 5.48 -5.21
CA ALA A 60 -2.41 5.21 -3.84
C ALA A 60 -2.30 3.72 -3.51
N MET A 61 -2.82 2.86 -4.39
CA MET A 61 -2.71 1.41 -4.25
C MET A 61 -1.27 0.93 -4.34
N LEU A 62 -0.45 1.47 -5.25
CA LEU A 62 0.96 1.09 -5.36
C LEU A 62 1.76 1.46 -4.09
N LEU A 63 1.44 2.60 -3.46
CA LEU A 63 1.99 3.00 -2.17
C LEU A 63 1.50 2.10 -1.02
N LEU A 64 0.22 1.73 -1.02
CA LEU A 64 -0.36 0.80 -0.04
C LEU A 64 0.23 -0.61 -0.16
N TYR A 65 0.30 -1.18 -1.35
CA TYR A 65 0.85 -2.52 -1.59
C TYR A 65 2.35 -2.66 -1.27
N ARG A 66 3.07 -1.54 -1.15
CA ARG A 66 4.46 -1.58 -0.66
C ARG A 66 4.55 -1.97 0.81
N ARG A 67 3.50 -1.73 1.62
CA ARG A 67 3.49 -2.08 3.04
C ARG A 67 2.49 -3.18 3.33
N THR A 68 2.91 -4.20 4.05
CA THR A 68 2.04 -5.28 4.50
C THR A 68 2.14 -5.43 6.01
N GLU A 69 1.11 -6.04 6.59
CA GLU A 69 1.13 -6.52 7.97
C GLU A 69 1.40 -8.03 7.95
N LEU A 70 2.34 -8.48 8.78
CA LEU A 70 2.61 -9.89 9.02
C LEU A 70 2.48 -10.17 10.50
N ARG A 71 1.78 -11.25 10.84
CA ARG A 71 1.66 -11.75 12.21
C ARG A 71 2.52 -12.99 12.33
N LEU A 72 3.57 -12.91 13.14
CA LEU A 72 4.42 -14.05 13.47
C LEU A 72 4.06 -14.55 14.87
N PRO A 73 3.84 -15.86 15.08
CA PRO A 73 3.61 -16.39 16.41
C PRO A 73 4.88 -16.26 17.26
N THR A 74 4.72 -15.88 18.54
CA THR A 74 5.85 -15.70 19.48
C THR A 74 6.61 -16.99 19.77
N GLN A 75 6.02 -18.15 19.45
CA GLN A 75 6.63 -19.47 19.56
C GLN A 75 7.63 -19.77 18.43
N ALA A 76 7.47 -19.14 17.25
CA ALA A 76 8.32 -19.41 16.09
C ALA A 76 9.61 -18.57 16.09
N TYR A 77 9.59 -17.39 16.70
CA TYR A 77 10.72 -16.47 16.73
C TYR A 77 10.87 -15.84 18.11
N THR A 78 12.09 -15.81 18.64
CA THR A 78 12.40 -14.95 19.79
C THR A 78 12.60 -13.50 19.34
N LEU A 79 12.39 -12.54 20.24
CA LEU A 79 12.61 -11.13 19.94
C LEU A 79 14.06 -10.84 19.48
N GLN A 80 15.04 -11.55 20.05
CA GLN A 80 16.45 -11.42 19.65
C GLN A 80 16.71 -11.93 18.22
N GLN A 81 16.10 -13.05 17.83
CA GLN A 81 16.21 -13.58 16.46
C GLN A 81 15.59 -12.61 15.44
N LEU A 82 14.45 -12.02 15.78
CA LEU A 82 13.80 -11.02 14.93
C LEU A 82 14.65 -9.76 14.78
N GLN A 83 15.27 -9.30 15.87
CA GLN A 83 16.21 -8.17 15.86
C GLN A 83 17.44 -8.45 15.00
N GLN A 84 18.05 -9.64 15.14
CA GLN A 84 19.20 -10.05 14.34
C GLN A 84 18.85 -10.11 12.85
N TYR A 85 17.66 -10.62 12.50
CA TYR A 85 17.19 -10.64 11.12
C TYR A 85 17.03 -9.23 10.54
N LEU A 86 16.37 -8.33 11.28
CA LEU A 86 16.16 -6.95 10.85
C LEU A 86 17.50 -6.21 10.71
N ALA A 87 18.45 -6.43 11.63
CA ALA A 87 19.81 -5.89 11.54
C ALA A 87 20.56 -6.40 10.31
N ALA A 88 20.51 -7.71 10.03
CA ALA A 88 21.12 -8.31 8.84
C ALA A 88 20.49 -7.78 7.53
N ALA A 89 19.20 -7.46 7.55
CA ALA A 89 18.49 -6.82 6.45
C ALA A 89 18.87 -5.33 6.27
N GLY A 90 19.61 -4.72 7.21
CA GLY A 90 20.06 -3.32 7.15
C GLY A 90 19.17 -2.33 7.91
N TYR A 91 18.35 -2.83 8.84
CA TYR A 91 17.50 -2.01 9.70
C TYR A 91 18.06 -1.93 11.12
N LEU A 92 18.21 -0.71 11.63
CA LEU A 92 18.56 -0.49 13.03
C LEU A 92 17.35 0.01 13.81
N GLN A 93 17.24 -0.47 15.05
CA GLN A 93 16.23 0.00 15.99
C GLN A 93 16.50 1.47 16.30
N VAL A 94 15.50 2.30 16.16
CA VAL A 94 15.54 3.70 16.57
C VAL A 94 14.64 3.85 17.78
N GLN A 95 15.15 4.45 18.85
CA GLN A 95 14.31 4.76 20.01
C GLN A 95 13.16 5.65 19.55
N ALA A 96 11.93 5.16 19.73
CA ALA A 96 10.72 5.89 19.41
C ALA A 96 10.62 7.10 20.36
N LYS A 97 10.62 8.32 19.81
CA LYS A 97 10.37 9.55 20.59
C LYS A 97 8.87 9.85 20.55
N GLY A 98 8.20 9.84 21.72
CA GLY A 98 6.78 10.20 21.87
C GLY A 98 5.83 9.01 22.13
N LYS A 99 4.54 9.17 21.80
CA LYS A 99 3.43 8.19 22.01
C LYS A 99 3.63 6.80 21.37
N GLU A 100 4.73 6.58 20.65
CA GLU A 100 5.13 5.33 20.00
C GLU A 100 5.93 4.39 20.93
N GLN A 101 6.01 4.63 22.24
CA GLN A 101 6.80 3.81 23.19
C GLN A 101 6.44 2.30 23.22
N LEU A 102 5.25 1.92 22.75
CA LEU A 102 4.81 0.51 22.67
C LEU A 102 5.19 -0.18 21.35
N LEU A 103 5.78 0.56 20.40
CA LEU A 103 6.15 0.09 19.07
C LEU A 103 7.67 0.14 18.90
N LEU A 104 8.29 -1.00 18.60
CA LEU A 104 9.71 -1.05 18.23
C LEU A 104 9.83 -0.60 16.77
N VAL A 105 10.39 0.59 16.56
CA VAL A 105 10.55 1.18 15.23
C VAL A 105 11.96 0.90 14.70
N TYR A 106 12.04 0.28 13.54
CA TYR A 106 13.29 -0.02 12.85
C TYR A 106 13.39 0.83 11.58
N LYS A 107 14.51 1.53 11.41
CA LYS A 107 14.77 2.37 10.23
C LYS A 107 15.90 1.77 9.40
N PRO A 108 15.82 1.85 8.06
CA PRO A 108 16.91 1.41 7.21
C PRO A 108 18.10 2.38 7.31
N VAL A 109 19.31 1.83 7.29
CA VAL A 109 20.56 2.60 7.48
C VAL A 109 21.45 2.49 6.23
N PRO A 110 22.21 3.53 5.87
CA PRO A 110 23.21 3.44 4.80
C PRO A 110 24.18 2.28 5.05
N PRO A 111 24.65 1.54 4.03
CA PRO A 111 24.53 1.81 2.59
C PRO A 111 23.28 1.22 1.92
N ARG A 112 22.46 0.41 2.62
CA ARG A 112 21.28 -0.27 2.05
C ARG A 112 20.00 0.55 2.09
N ALA A 113 20.00 1.68 2.82
CA ALA A 113 18.89 2.64 2.89
C ALA A 113 18.19 2.99 1.56
N PRO A 114 18.89 3.31 0.45
CA PRO A 114 18.21 3.65 -0.80
C PRO A 114 17.44 2.47 -1.42
N ALA A 115 17.83 1.23 -1.13
CA ALA A 115 17.16 0.03 -1.62
C ALA A 115 16.02 -0.47 -0.70
N LEU A 116 15.95 0.02 0.54
CA LEU A 116 15.02 -0.43 1.57
C LEU A 116 13.86 0.57 1.74
N ALA A 117 12.63 0.08 1.60
CA ALA A 117 11.45 0.94 1.48
C ALA A 117 10.85 1.37 2.83
N GLY A 118 11.48 2.33 3.51
CA GLY A 118 10.89 2.97 4.70
C GLY A 118 10.97 2.13 5.98
N LYS A 119 10.33 2.59 7.06
CA LYS A 119 10.44 2.01 8.41
C LYS A 119 9.69 0.68 8.54
N VAL A 120 10.19 -0.19 9.43
CA VAL A 120 9.49 -1.38 9.92
C VAL A 120 9.02 -1.11 11.34
N PHE A 121 7.76 -1.42 11.62
CA PHE A 121 7.15 -1.29 12.94
C PHE A 121 6.90 -2.68 13.48
N VAL A 122 7.33 -2.93 14.71
CA VAL A 122 7.11 -4.21 15.38
C VAL A 122 6.34 -3.94 16.67
N GLN A 123 5.17 -4.56 16.78
CA GLN A 123 4.36 -4.57 17.98
C GLN A 123 4.37 -5.98 18.57
N GLN A 124 4.73 -6.10 19.83
CA GLN A 124 4.64 -7.36 20.56
C GLN A 124 3.29 -7.46 21.25
N THR A 125 2.58 -8.55 20.99
CA THR A 125 1.36 -8.96 21.72
C THR A 125 1.67 -10.23 22.51
N ALA A 126 0.70 -10.72 23.32
CA ALA A 126 0.90 -11.93 24.12
C ALA A 126 1.26 -13.17 23.26
N ASN A 127 0.65 -13.29 22.07
CA ASN A 127 0.75 -14.49 21.24
C ASN A 127 1.45 -14.25 19.89
N PHE A 128 1.58 -12.98 19.47
CA PHE A 128 2.10 -12.62 18.15
C PHE A 128 3.02 -11.40 18.16
N PHE A 129 4.00 -11.41 17.26
CA PHE A 129 4.67 -10.20 16.77
C PHE A 129 3.92 -9.71 15.53
N VAL A 130 3.36 -8.49 15.62
CA VAL A 130 2.74 -7.81 14.49
C VAL A 130 3.80 -6.92 13.85
N LEU A 131 4.23 -7.29 12.65
CA LEU A 131 5.20 -6.56 11.86
C LEU A 131 4.49 -5.79 10.75
N GLN A 132 4.72 -4.49 10.67
CA GLN A 132 4.25 -3.66 9.56
C GLN A 132 5.45 -3.07 8.84
N GLY A 133 5.58 -3.34 7.55
CA GLY A 133 6.79 -2.96 6.82
C GLY A 133 6.75 -3.36 5.34
N PRO A 134 7.89 -3.27 4.64
CA PRO A 134 7.96 -3.59 3.22
C PRO A 134 7.57 -5.03 2.92
N ALA A 135 6.67 -5.22 1.95
CA ALA A 135 6.15 -6.53 1.58
C ALA A 135 7.25 -7.55 1.22
N LYS A 136 8.34 -7.08 0.58
CA LYS A 136 9.48 -7.93 0.21
C LYS A 136 10.17 -8.51 1.45
N LEU A 137 10.42 -7.68 2.46
CA LEU A 137 11.08 -8.09 3.70
C LEU A 137 10.18 -9.02 4.53
N LEU A 138 8.88 -8.70 4.63
CA LEU A 138 7.93 -9.51 5.40
C LEU A 138 7.68 -10.88 4.75
N LYS A 139 7.72 -10.98 3.41
CA LYS A 139 7.62 -12.28 2.72
C LYS A 139 8.79 -13.21 3.03
N GLU A 140 10.00 -12.67 3.18
CA GLU A 140 11.16 -13.48 3.56
C GLU A 140 11.05 -14.02 5.00
N LEU A 141 10.42 -13.26 5.89
CA LEU A 141 10.11 -13.69 7.27
C LEU A 141 8.99 -14.73 7.34
N GLN A 142 8.06 -14.74 6.38
CA GLN A 142 6.95 -15.69 6.35
C GLN A 142 7.37 -17.08 5.80
N GLY A 143 8.43 -17.14 4.99
CA GLY A 143 8.91 -18.36 4.32
C GLY A 143 9.97 -19.16 5.07
N LYS A 144 10.30 -18.77 6.30
CA LYS A 144 11.28 -19.42 7.20
C LYS A 144 10.59 -19.82 8.49
#